data_AF-A0A936WHG1-F1
#
_entry.id   AF-A0A936WHG1-F1
#
_cell.length_a   1.000
_cell.length_b   1.000
_cell.length_c   1.000
_cell.angle_alpha   90.00
_cell.angle_beta   90.00
_cell.angle_gamma   90.00
#
_symmetry.space_group_name_H-M   'P 1'
#
loop_
_entity.id
_entity.type
_entity.pdbx_description
1 polymer ?
#
loop_
_entity_poly.entity_id
_entity_poly.type
_entity_poly.pdbx_seq_one_letter_code
_entity_poly.pdbx_strand_id
1 'polypeptide(L)'
;MNKTVLIFFALSLALSIYEFLAILKARVQNKTQNTQRVIIRGLVFVMLTVLFVQYWMWQRYIALFDHLVAGEPNVTNTPFLICIIVIGLILSLVLLEIMGLYKAKKMGLTKNTSRLVTSVVVLFCLFPILNATVAMWDVYVEKLTSGRWLMDPPSPEMQLKMQKYH
;
A
#
# COMPACT_ATOMS: atom_id res chain seq x y z
N MET A 1 -10.27 -1.28 -11.24
CA MET A 1 -9.80 -1.14 -9.85
C MET A 1 -10.51 -2.15 -8.96
N ASN A 2 -9.77 -2.91 -8.14
CA ASN A 2 -10.33 -3.97 -7.30
C ASN A 2 -11.18 -3.36 -6.16
N LYS A 3 -12.50 -3.60 -6.18
CA LYS A 3 -13.46 -3.06 -5.20
C LYS A 3 -13.10 -3.45 -3.76
N THR A 4 -12.59 -4.66 -3.56
CA THR A 4 -12.20 -5.17 -2.24
C THR A 4 -11.05 -4.35 -1.66
N VAL A 5 -10.02 -4.07 -2.46
CA VAL A 5 -8.84 -3.29 -2.01
C VAL A 5 -9.24 -1.87 -1.62
N LEU A 6 -10.18 -1.27 -2.34
CA LEU A 6 -10.73 0.06 -2.00
C LEU A 6 -11.46 0.06 -0.66
N ILE A 7 -12.23 -0.98 -0.38
CA ILE A 7 -12.93 -1.10 0.90
C ILE A 7 -11.91 -1.13 2.04
N PHE A 8 -10.81 -1.88 1.89
CA PHE A 8 -9.74 -1.91 2.90
C PHE A 8 -9.01 -0.57 3.04
N PHE A 9 -8.75 0.16 1.94
CA PHE A 9 -8.22 1.52 2.02
C PHE A 9 -9.20 2.48 2.71
N ALA A 10 -10.48 2.45 2.33
CA ALA A 10 -11.50 3.32 2.92
C ALA A 10 -11.66 3.04 4.43
N LEU A 11 -11.70 1.77 4.81
CA LEU A 11 -11.80 1.36 6.21
C LEU A 11 -10.57 1.79 7.01
N SER A 12 -9.35 1.53 6.51
CA SER A 12 -8.12 1.90 7.21
C SER A 12 -7.95 3.41 7.33
N LEU A 13 -8.28 4.18 6.28
CA LEU A 13 -8.27 5.65 6.33
C LEU A 13 -9.31 6.20 7.31
N ALA A 14 -10.54 5.70 7.26
CA ALA A 14 -11.61 6.14 8.17
C ALA A 14 -11.24 5.89 9.64
N LEU A 15 -10.72 4.69 9.96
CA LEU A 15 -10.24 4.36 11.29
C LEU A 15 -9.05 5.21 11.70
N SER A 16 -8.10 5.46 10.79
CA SER A 16 -6.92 6.27 11.10
C SER A 16 -7.28 7.74 11.35
N ILE A 17 -8.22 8.30 10.57
CA ILE A 17 -8.74 9.67 10.79
C ILE A 17 -9.46 9.74 12.13
N TYR A 18 -10.36 8.80 12.39
CA TYR A 18 -11.14 8.76 13.63
C TYR A 18 -10.23 8.74 14.86
N GLU A 19 -9.22 7.86 14.88
CA GLU A 19 -8.26 7.77 15.98
C GLU A 19 -7.39 9.02 16.11
N PHE A 20 -6.92 9.57 14.99
CA PHE A 20 -6.12 10.79 14.99
C PHE A 20 -6.91 11.97 15.57
N LEU A 21 -8.16 12.17 15.14
CA LEU A 21 -9.04 13.22 15.65
C LEU A 21 -9.38 13.01 17.14
N ALA A 22 -9.64 11.77 17.56
CA ALA A 22 -9.91 11.45 18.96
C ALA A 22 -8.71 11.80 19.87
N ILE A 23 -7.49 11.52 19.41
CA ILE A 23 -6.26 11.83 20.13
C ILE A 23 -5.98 13.34 20.11
N LEU A 24 -6.17 14.00 18.98
CA LEU A 24 -6.00 15.45 18.85
C LEU A 24 -6.96 16.20 19.77
N LYS A 25 -8.25 15.81 19.79
CA LYS A 25 -9.25 16.36 20.72
C LYS A 25 -8.85 16.15 22.17
N ALA A 26 -8.36 14.97 22.53
CA ALA A 26 -7.88 14.70 23.87
C ALA A 26 -6.64 15.56 24.23
N ARG A 27 -5.78 15.87 23.27
CA ARG A 27 -4.62 16.74 23.47
C ARG A 27 -5.02 18.20 23.66
N VAL A 28 -5.92 18.72 22.82
CA VAL A 28 -6.46 20.09 22.96
C VAL A 28 -7.13 20.27 24.32
N GLN A 29 -7.77 19.23 24.84
CA GLN A 29 -8.39 19.22 26.16
C GLN A 29 -7.41 18.94 27.32
N ASN A 30 -6.09 18.89 27.07
CA ASN A 30 -5.04 18.55 28.04
C ASN A 30 -5.23 17.20 28.78
N LYS A 31 -6.05 16.29 28.23
CA LYS A 31 -6.30 14.95 28.80
C LYS A 31 -5.17 13.96 28.53
N THR A 32 -4.26 14.27 27.61
CA THR A 32 -3.10 13.42 27.27
C THR A 32 -1.84 14.25 27.05
N GLN A 33 -0.80 13.97 27.82
CA GLN A 33 0.52 14.57 27.62
C GLN A 33 1.40 13.82 26.61
N ASN A 34 0.97 12.65 26.14
CA ASN A 34 1.78 11.79 25.28
C ASN A 34 1.80 12.29 23.82
N THR A 35 2.79 13.12 23.50
CA THR A 35 3.03 13.67 22.14
C THR A 35 3.44 12.60 21.15
N GLN A 36 4.22 11.60 21.57
CA GLN A 36 4.65 10.49 20.72
C GLN A 36 3.47 9.78 20.07
N ARG A 37 2.38 9.58 20.83
CA ARG A 37 1.17 8.92 20.33
C ARG A 37 0.44 9.75 19.26
N VAL A 38 0.42 11.07 19.39
CA VAL A 38 -0.15 11.97 18.37
C VAL A 38 0.64 11.83 17.07
N ILE A 39 1.98 11.83 17.18
CA ILE A 39 2.90 11.73 16.05
C ILE A 39 2.72 10.40 15.32
N ILE A 40 2.74 9.26 16.03
CA ILE A 40 2.61 7.93 15.40
C ILE A 40 1.31 7.83 14.61
N ARG A 41 0.18 8.28 15.17
CA ARG A 41 -1.12 8.20 14.50
C ARG A 41 -1.24 9.17 13.32
N GLY A 42 -0.67 10.36 13.45
CA GLY A 42 -0.57 11.30 12.32
C GLY A 42 0.26 10.71 11.19
N LEU A 43 1.41 10.09 11.50
CA LEU A 43 2.25 9.43 10.50
C LEU A 43 1.55 8.26 9.83
N VAL A 44 0.87 7.39 10.58
CA VAL A 44 0.09 6.28 9.99
C VAL A 44 -0.99 6.80 9.04
N PHE A 45 -1.71 7.87 9.43
CA PHE A 45 -2.71 8.48 8.56
C PHE A 45 -2.11 9.03 7.25
N VAL A 46 -1.02 9.79 7.36
CA VAL A 46 -0.34 10.36 6.20
C VAL A 46 0.20 9.24 5.30
N MET A 47 0.83 8.22 5.87
CA MET A 47 1.36 7.08 5.11
C MET A 47 0.28 6.27 4.40
N LEU A 48 -0.87 6.02 5.04
CA LEU A 48 -2.02 5.36 4.40
C LEU A 48 -2.55 6.19 3.22
N THR A 49 -2.58 7.52 3.36
CA THR A 49 -3.00 8.44 2.30
C THR A 49 -2.03 8.40 1.12
N VAL A 50 -0.72 8.47 1.39
CA VAL A 50 0.34 8.33 0.38
C VAL A 50 0.22 6.98 -0.34
N LEU A 51 0.00 5.90 0.41
CA LEU A 51 -0.15 4.56 -0.15
C LEU A 51 -1.37 4.45 -1.06
N PHE A 52 -2.50 5.07 -0.68
CA PHE A 52 -3.71 5.11 -1.51
C PHE A 52 -3.47 5.88 -2.82
N VAL A 53 -2.84 7.05 -2.75
CA VAL A 53 -2.50 7.85 -3.93
C VAL A 53 -1.55 7.07 -4.84
N GLN A 54 -0.53 6.43 -4.27
CA GLN A 54 0.44 5.64 -5.03
C GLN A 54 -0.22 4.44 -5.72
N TYR A 55 -1.10 3.74 -5.01
CA TYR A 55 -1.90 2.65 -5.57
C TYR A 55 -2.75 3.12 -6.75
N TRP A 56 -3.43 4.25 -6.59
CA TRP A 56 -4.24 4.86 -7.66
C TRP A 56 -3.40 5.26 -8.88
N MET A 57 -2.26 5.93 -8.65
CA MET A 57 -1.35 6.32 -9.72
C MET A 57 -0.84 5.11 -10.49
N TRP A 58 -0.51 4.02 -9.79
CA TRP A 58 0.00 2.82 -10.43
C TRP A 58 -1.08 2.09 -11.26
N GLN A 59 -2.31 1.99 -10.75
CA GLN A 59 -3.42 1.46 -11.55
C GLN A 59 -3.59 2.22 -12.87
N ARG A 60 -3.48 3.55 -12.83
CA ARG A 60 -3.52 4.39 -14.05
C ARG A 60 -2.32 4.14 -14.96
N TYR A 61 -1.13 4.00 -14.40
CA TYR A 61 0.08 3.71 -15.16
C TYR A 61 -0.01 2.37 -15.91
N ILE A 62 -0.43 1.29 -15.25
CA ILE A 62 -0.60 -0.04 -15.89
C ILE A 62 -1.67 0.00 -16.99
N ALA A 63 -2.76 0.75 -16.79
CA ALA A 63 -3.82 0.89 -17.77
C ALA A 63 -3.37 1.65 -19.03
N LEU A 64 -2.48 2.64 -18.87
CA LEU A 64 -1.93 3.42 -19.97
C LEU A 64 -0.63 2.85 -20.55
N PHE A 65 -0.13 1.75 -19.98
CA PHE A 65 1.16 1.15 -20.32
C PHE A 65 1.27 0.84 -21.81
N ASP A 66 0.22 0.27 -22.40
CA ASP A 66 0.21 -0.17 -23.80
C ASP A 66 0.30 1.01 -24.78
N HIS A 67 -0.12 2.21 -24.35
CA HIS A 67 -0.01 3.45 -25.14
C HIS A 67 1.34 4.17 -24.92
N LEU A 68 1.98 3.99 -23.76
CA LEU A 68 3.22 4.69 -23.39
C LEU A 68 4.48 4.02 -24.00
N VAL A 69 4.47 2.70 -24.18
CA VAL A 69 5.61 1.95 -24.74
C VAL A 69 5.91 2.32 -26.20
N ALA A 70 4.96 2.92 -26.92
CA ALA A 70 5.15 3.39 -28.29
C ALA A 70 6.04 4.67 -28.41
N GLY A 71 6.28 5.39 -27.31
CA GLY A 71 6.93 6.70 -27.34
C GLY A 71 8.36 6.73 -26.81
N GLU A 72 8.62 6.13 -25.65
CA GLU A 72 9.96 5.98 -25.05
C GLU A 72 9.84 5.17 -23.73
N PRO A 73 10.63 4.09 -23.54
CA PRO A 73 10.47 3.20 -22.40
C PRO A 73 11.25 3.71 -21.19
N ASN A 74 10.87 4.84 -20.59
CA ASN A 74 11.40 5.19 -19.27
C ASN A 74 10.61 4.45 -18.18
N VAL A 75 10.81 3.14 -18.13
CA VAL A 75 10.05 2.25 -17.26
C VAL A 75 10.64 2.29 -15.86
N THR A 76 9.99 3.02 -14.95
CA THR A 76 10.48 3.23 -13.58
C THR A 76 9.70 2.39 -12.57
N ASN A 77 10.41 1.50 -11.85
CA ASN A 77 9.86 0.67 -10.76
C ASN A 77 9.55 1.46 -9.48
N THR A 78 9.73 2.78 -9.50
CA THR A 78 9.60 3.68 -8.36
C THR A 78 8.26 3.54 -7.62
N PRO A 79 7.10 3.40 -8.29
CA PRO A 79 5.82 3.17 -7.62
C PRO A 79 5.80 1.95 -6.69
N PHE A 80 6.45 0.86 -7.10
CA PHE A 80 6.51 -0.38 -6.31
C PHE A 80 7.33 -0.21 -5.05
N LEU A 81 8.53 0.32 -5.21
CA LEU A 81 9.45 0.52 -4.11
C LEU A 81 8.83 1.43 -3.06
N ILE A 82 8.17 2.52 -3.48
CA ILE A 82 7.44 3.41 -2.57
C ILE A 82 6.35 2.63 -1.82
N CYS A 83 5.50 1.85 -2.51
CA CYS A 83 4.44 1.08 -1.85
C CYS A 83 5.00 0.11 -0.80
N ILE A 84 6.04 -0.67 -1.14
CA ILE A 84 6.63 -1.64 -0.21
C ILE A 84 7.26 -0.96 1.00
N ILE A 85 8.02 0.12 0.80
CA ILE A 85 8.63 0.88 1.89
C ILE A 85 7.54 1.46 2.81
N VAL A 86 6.52 2.09 2.23
CA VAL A 86 5.42 2.70 3.00
C VAL A 86 4.64 1.65 3.77
N ILE A 87 4.32 0.50 3.18
CA ILE A 87 3.65 -0.61 3.87
C ILE A 87 4.51 -1.11 5.04
N GLY A 88 5.81 -1.31 4.82
CA GLY A 88 6.74 -1.75 5.86
C GLY A 88 6.84 -0.77 7.04
N LEU A 89 6.83 0.54 6.75
CA LEU A 89 6.80 1.58 7.76
C LEU A 89 5.49 1.60 8.55
N ILE A 90 4.33 1.52 7.87
CA ILE A 90 3.03 1.47 8.55
C ILE A 90 2.97 0.24 9.46
N LEU A 91 3.39 -0.93 8.96
CA LEU A 91 3.40 -2.17 9.73
C LEU A 91 4.27 -2.04 10.98
N SER A 92 5.47 -1.47 10.85
CA SER A 92 6.38 -1.22 11.97
C SER A 92 5.75 -0.30 13.02
N LEU A 93 5.16 0.82 12.58
CA LEU A 93 4.52 1.80 13.46
C LEU A 93 3.30 1.21 14.21
N VAL A 94 2.46 0.46 13.49
CA VAL A 94 1.27 -0.18 14.06
C VAL A 94 1.67 -1.28 15.06
N LEU A 95 2.70 -2.08 14.78
CA LEU A 95 3.21 -3.07 15.72
C LEU A 95 3.78 -2.43 16.98
N LEU A 96 4.60 -1.38 16.84
CA LEU A 96 5.12 -0.63 17.99
C LEU A 96 3.99 -0.08 18.86
N GLU A 97 2.91 0.39 18.24
CA GLU A 97 1.75 0.87 18.98
C GLU A 97 0.99 -0.25 19.70
N ILE A 98 0.76 -1.38 19.04
CA ILE A 98 0.12 -2.56 19.64
C ILE A 98 0.94 -3.03 20.85
N MET A 99 2.26 -3.15 20.72
CA MET A 99 3.15 -3.52 21.81
C MET A 99 3.09 -2.51 22.97
N GLY A 100 3.11 -1.22 22.66
CA GLY A 100 3.00 -0.16 23.67
C GLY A 100 1.67 -0.19 24.42
N LEU A 101 0.56 -0.39 23.71
CA LEU A 101 -0.77 -0.53 24.30
C LEU A 101 -0.91 -1.80 25.13
N TYR A 102 -0.39 -2.93 24.63
CA TYR A 102 -0.40 -4.20 25.33
C TYR A 102 0.38 -4.13 26.64
N LYS A 103 1.60 -3.58 26.61
CA LYS A 103 2.43 -3.38 27.80
C LYS A 103 1.73 -2.49 28.82
N ALA A 104 1.17 -1.35 28.38
CA ALA A 104 0.42 -0.44 29.25
C ALA A 104 -0.83 -1.10 29.87
N LYS A 105 -1.53 -1.95 29.11
CA LYS A 105 -2.70 -2.70 29.60
C LYS A 105 -2.29 -3.75 30.63
N LYS A 106 -1.22 -4.51 30.38
CA LYS A 106 -0.67 -5.49 31.33
C LYS A 106 -0.25 -4.84 32.65
N MET A 107 0.21 -3.59 32.60
CA MET A 107 0.57 -2.79 33.78
C MET A 107 -0.62 -2.08 34.45
N GLY A 108 -1.84 -2.26 33.95
CA GLY A 108 -3.04 -1.59 34.50
C GLY A 108 -3.13 -0.08 34.21
N LEU A 109 -2.21 0.47 33.42
CA LEU A 109 -2.10 1.91 33.12
C LEU A 109 -3.16 2.40 32.12
N THR A 110 -3.82 1.48 31.41
CA THR A 110 -4.88 1.84 30.46
C THR A 110 -5.92 0.74 30.29
N LYS A 111 -7.20 1.13 30.23
CA LYS A 111 -8.34 0.26 29.88
C LYS A 111 -8.77 0.38 28.42
N ASN A 112 -8.03 1.13 27.61
CA ASN A 112 -8.49 1.57 26.29
C ASN A 112 -8.35 0.46 25.24
N THR A 113 -9.31 -0.47 25.25
CA THR A 113 -9.33 -1.66 24.38
C THR A 113 -9.74 -1.32 22.96
N SER A 114 -10.56 -0.29 22.74
CA SER A 114 -10.96 0.15 21.39
C SER A 114 -9.75 0.51 20.53
N ARG A 115 -8.75 1.20 21.10
CA ARG A 115 -7.52 1.58 20.38
C ARG A 115 -6.66 0.40 19.96
N LEU A 116 -6.62 -0.65 20.78
CA LEU A 116 -5.92 -1.88 20.43
C LEU A 116 -6.63 -2.56 19.26
N VAL A 117 -7.97 -2.63 19.32
CA VAL A 117 -8.79 -3.20 18.25
C VAL A 117 -8.60 -2.42 16.95
N THR A 118 -8.62 -1.08 16.97
CA THR A 118 -8.44 -0.29 15.74
C THR A 118 -7.06 -0.48 15.12
N SER A 119 -5.98 -0.53 15.92
CA SER A 119 -4.64 -0.84 15.40
C SER A 119 -4.56 -2.25 14.79
N VAL A 120 -5.21 -3.24 15.42
CA VAL A 120 -5.28 -4.61 14.90
C VAL A 120 -6.08 -4.67 13.59
N VAL A 121 -7.22 -3.97 13.50
CA VAL A 121 -8.02 -3.91 12.27
C VAL A 121 -7.23 -3.23 11.15
N VAL A 122 -6.50 -2.15 11.43
CA VAL A 122 -5.62 -1.51 10.44
C VAL A 122 -4.55 -2.49 9.96
N LEU A 123 -3.92 -3.25 10.86
CA LEU A 123 -2.95 -4.28 10.49
C LEU A 123 -3.56 -5.31 9.53
N PHE A 124 -4.78 -5.80 9.83
CA PHE A 124 -5.48 -6.74 8.95
C PHE A 124 -5.82 -6.14 7.58
N CYS A 125 -6.12 -4.85 7.51
CA CYS A 125 -6.37 -4.16 6.24
C CYS A 125 -5.13 -4.09 5.34
N LEU A 126 -3.90 -4.16 5.91
CA LEU A 126 -2.67 -4.09 5.12
C LEU A 126 -2.43 -5.34 4.27
N PHE A 127 -2.89 -6.52 4.70
CA PHE A 127 -2.70 -7.77 3.95
C PHE A 127 -3.28 -7.73 2.52
N PRO A 128 -4.57 -7.41 2.32
CA PRO A 128 -5.14 -7.33 0.97
C PRO A 128 -4.52 -6.20 0.14
N ILE A 129 -4.10 -5.09 0.77
CA ILE A 129 -3.38 -3.99 0.10
C ILE A 129 -2.01 -4.44 -0.39
N LEU A 130 -1.26 -5.16 0.45
CA LEU A 130 0.04 -5.74 0.11
C LEU A 130 -0.10 -6.77 -1.02
N ASN A 131 -1.07 -7.68 -0.90
CA ASN A 131 -1.32 -8.69 -1.93
C ASN A 131 -1.64 -8.03 -3.29
N ALA A 132 -2.46 -6.98 -3.29
CA ALA A 132 -2.75 -6.22 -4.50
C ALA A 132 -1.52 -5.50 -5.06
N THR A 133 -0.62 -5.03 -4.20
CA THR A 133 0.63 -4.38 -4.60
C THR A 133 1.57 -5.38 -5.29
N VAL A 134 1.69 -6.59 -4.75
CA VAL A 134 2.48 -7.68 -5.37
C VAL A 134 1.85 -8.12 -6.69
N ALA A 135 0.53 -8.32 -6.73
CA ALA A 135 -0.15 -8.70 -7.96
C ALA A 135 0.01 -7.65 -9.09
N MET A 136 0.02 -6.36 -8.76
CA MET A 136 0.31 -5.30 -9.75
C MET A 136 1.74 -5.36 -10.26
N TRP A 137 2.69 -5.74 -9.42
CA TRP A 137 4.08 -5.96 -9.84
C TRP A 137 4.18 -7.11 -10.83
N ASP A 138 3.51 -8.22 -10.57
CA ASP A 138 3.50 -9.38 -11.47
C ASP A 138 2.92 -9.01 -12.85
N VAL A 139 1.78 -8.31 -12.88
CA VAL A 139 1.18 -7.80 -14.12
C VAL A 139 2.13 -6.86 -14.87
N TYR A 140 2.83 -6.00 -14.14
CA TYR A 140 3.80 -5.09 -14.74
C TYR A 140 5.01 -5.82 -15.34
N VAL A 141 5.56 -6.83 -14.65
CA VAL A 141 6.64 -7.69 -15.17
C VAL A 141 6.18 -8.50 -16.37
N GLU A 142 4.96 -9.03 -16.33
CA GLU A 142 4.34 -9.75 -17.46
C GLU A 142 4.20 -8.83 -18.69
N LYS A 143 3.70 -7.61 -18.52
CA LYS A 143 3.63 -6.62 -19.61
C LYS A 143 5.01 -6.24 -20.17
N LEU A 144 6.02 -6.14 -19.32
CA LEU A 144 7.39 -5.85 -19.76
C LEU A 144 8.03 -7.01 -20.54
N THR A 145 7.77 -8.23 -20.12
CA THR A 145 8.33 -9.43 -20.76
C THR A 145 7.59 -9.76 -22.05
N SER A 146 6.25 -9.71 -22.06
CA SER A 146 5.42 -9.87 -23.26
C SER A 146 5.68 -8.79 -24.32
N GLY A 147 5.82 -7.52 -23.93
CA GLY A 147 6.18 -6.44 -24.83
C GLY A 147 7.58 -6.56 -25.44
N ARG A 148 8.50 -7.26 -24.77
CA ARG A 148 9.85 -7.53 -25.27
C ARG A 148 9.85 -8.52 -26.45
N TRP A 149 8.94 -9.49 -26.46
CA TRP A 149 8.77 -10.43 -27.58
C TRP A 149 8.26 -9.77 -28.88
N LEU A 150 7.62 -8.60 -28.79
CA LEU A 150 7.19 -7.82 -29.96
C LEU A 150 8.30 -6.93 -30.54
N MET A 151 9.39 -6.72 -29.78
CA MET A 151 10.53 -5.88 -30.18
C MET A 151 11.74 -6.71 -30.65
N ASP A 152 11.83 -7.99 -30.27
CA ASP A 152 12.85 -8.91 -30.79
C ASP A 152 12.35 -9.56 -32.10
N PRO A 153 13.11 -9.52 -33.21
CA PRO A 153 12.72 -10.23 -34.42
C PRO A 153 12.58 -11.73 -34.10
N PRO A 154 11.51 -12.40 -34.57
CA PRO A 154 11.31 -13.82 -34.30
C PRO A 154 12.54 -14.60 -34.73
N SER A 155 12.99 -15.54 -33.90
CA SER A 155 14.18 -16.33 -34.19
C SER A 155 14.06 -17.00 -35.56
N PRO A 156 15.17 -17.28 -36.27
CA PRO A 156 15.13 -17.91 -37.59
C PRO A 156 14.29 -19.19 -37.62
N GLU A 157 14.30 -19.98 -36.54
CA GLU A 157 13.47 -21.18 -36.38
C GLU A 157 11.97 -20.88 -36.32
N MET A 158 11.58 -19.78 -35.67
CA MET A 158 10.19 -19.36 -35.54
C MET A 158 9.66 -18.77 -36.85
N GLN A 159 10.50 -18.03 -37.59
CA GLN A 159 10.20 -17.58 -38.97
C GLN A 159 9.96 -18.76 -39.91
N LEU A 160 10.79 -19.79 -39.83
CA LEU A 160 10.68 -21.00 -40.65
C LEU A 160 9.42 -21.82 -40.31
N LYS A 161 8.99 -21.81 -39.04
CA LYS A 161 7.70 -22.40 -38.64
C LYS A 161 6.52 -21.60 -39.18
N MET A 162 6.56 -20.27 -39.16
CA MET A 162 5.48 -19.42 -39.68
C MET A 162 5.31 -19.55 -41.20
N GLN A 163 6.39 -19.73 -41.96
CA GLN A 163 6.33 -20.01 -43.40
C GLN A 163 5.68 -21.35 -43.76
N LYS A 164 5.60 -22.30 -42.82
CA LYS A 164 5.02 -23.63 -43.07
C LYS A 164 3.49 -23.68 -42.97
N TYR A 165 2.86 -22.62 -42.48
CA TYR A 165 1.41 -22.53 -42.26
C TYR A 165 0.70 -21.51 -43.17
N HIS A 166 1.41 -20.98 -44.18
CA HIS A 166 0.87 -20.20 -45.29
C HIS A 166 1.14 -20.95 -46.60
#